data_AF-A0A7C5HA48-F1
#
_entry.id   AF-A0A7C5HA48-F1
#
_cell.length_a   1.000
_cell.length_b   1.000
_cell.length_c   1.000
_cell.angle_alpha   90.00
_cell.angle_beta   90.00
_cell.angle_gamma   90.00
#
_symmetry.space_group_name_H-M   'P 1'
#
loop_
_entity.id
_entity.type
_entity.pdbx_description
1 polymer ?
#
loop_
_entity_poly.entity_id
_entity_poly.type
_entity_poly.pdbx_seq_one_letter_code
_entity_poly.pdbx_strand_id
1 'polypeptide(L)'
;MKENEKTDFCLEEYSSFCNRKKILVSEECGCYYCLKQFSSNQIEEWWDEDENGIGQTAICPYCGIDSVISDTVVDISEKLLVDMREYWFSI
;
A
#
# COMPACT_ATOMS: atom_id res chain seq x y z
N MET A 1 -0.80 31.04 9.16
CA MET A 1 0.47 30.48 8.67
C MET A 1 0.34 28.99 8.91
N LYS A 2 -0.03 28.22 7.88
CA LYS A 2 -0.31 26.79 8.05
C LYS A 2 1.03 26.06 8.00
N GLU A 3 1.44 25.54 9.15
CA GLU A 3 2.64 24.72 9.29
C GLU A 3 2.52 23.48 8.40
N ASN A 4 3.63 23.12 7.78
CA ASN A 4 3.79 21.96 6.92
C ASN A 4 3.36 20.68 7.67
N GLU A 5 2.20 20.11 7.30
CA GLU A 5 1.87 18.71 7.60
C GLU A 5 2.85 17.82 6.84
N LYS A 6 4.00 17.52 7.45
CA LYS A 6 4.80 16.36 7.04
C LYS A 6 3.97 15.14 7.41
N THR A 7 3.36 14.50 6.43
CA THR A 7 2.64 13.24 6.61
C THR A 7 3.64 12.22 7.16
N ASP A 8 3.47 11.80 8.41
CA ASP A 8 4.31 10.78 9.01
C ASP A 8 3.87 9.42 8.50
N PHE A 9 4.68 8.89 7.61
CA PHE A 9 4.47 7.66 6.88
C PHE A 9 4.86 6.41 7.68
N CYS A 10 5.51 6.55 8.85
CA CYS A 10 5.90 5.43 9.72
C CYS A 10 4.75 4.83 10.55
N LEU A 11 3.53 5.35 10.42
CA LEU A 11 2.37 4.85 11.14
C LEU A 11 1.99 3.43 10.69
N GLU A 12 1.66 2.54 11.63
CA GLU A 12 1.23 1.14 11.35
C GLU A 12 0.07 1.05 10.36
N GLU A 13 -0.76 2.09 10.31
CA GLU A 13 -1.89 2.16 9.39
C GLU A 13 -1.44 2.16 7.92
N TYR A 14 -0.33 2.82 7.60
CA TYR A 14 0.23 3.00 6.25
C TYR A 14 1.16 1.85 5.80
N SER A 15 1.34 0.84 6.65
CA SER A 15 2.18 -0.32 6.35
C SER A 15 1.61 -1.14 5.18
N SER A 16 2.45 -1.45 4.20
CA SER A 16 2.16 -2.45 3.16
C SER A 16 2.32 -3.89 3.64
N PHE A 17 3.06 -4.10 4.74
CA PHE A 17 3.28 -5.40 5.36
C PHE A 17 2.06 -5.83 6.21
N CYS A 18 1.69 -7.11 6.14
CA CYS A 18 0.60 -7.73 6.91
C CYS A 18 -0.74 -6.94 6.85
N ASN A 19 -1.10 -6.43 5.67
CA ASN A 19 -2.22 -5.51 5.49
C ASN A 19 -3.48 -6.14 4.88
N ARG A 20 -3.53 -7.47 4.72
CA ARG A 20 -4.63 -8.21 4.08
C ARG A 20 -6.03 -7.78 4.48
N LYS A 21 -6.29 -7.62 5.78
CA LYS A 21 -7.64 -7.23 6.26
C LYS A 21 -8.12 -5.89 5.71
N LYS A 22 -7.19 -4.94 5.52
CA LYS A 22 -7.48 -3.60 4.97
C LYS A 22 -7.76 -3.71 3.47
N ILE A 23 -6.92 -4.44 2.74
CA ILE A 23 -7.09 -4.63 1.29
C ILE A 23 -8.37 -5.41 0.94
N LEU A 24 -8.77 -6.41 1.73
CA LEU A 24 -9.96 -7.21 1.41
C LEU A 24 -11.29 -6.44 1.50
N VAL A 25 -11.31 -5.31 2.21
CA VAL A 25 -12.50 -4.45 2.32
C VAL A 25 -12.35 -3.15 1.52
N SER A 26 -11.25 -3.04 0.76
CA SER A 26 -10.90 -1.92 -0.09
C SER A 26 -11.57 -2.04 -1.45
N GLU A 27 -11.94 -0.92 -2.08
CA GLU A 27 -12.36 -0.91 -3.49
C GLU A 27 -11.15 -0.63 -4.39
N GLU A 28 -10.28 0.27 -3.95
CA GLU A 28 -9.12 0.76 -4.67
C GLU A 28 -7.81 0.61 -3.87
N CYS A 29 -6.77 0.18 -4.56
CA CYS A 29 -5.41 0.03 -4.05
C CYS A 29 -4.41 0.82 -4.91
N GLY A 30 -3.29 1.19 -4.30
CA GLY A 30 -2.21 1.93 -4.93
C GLY A 30 -0.87 1.29 -4.64
N CYS A 31 -0.04 1.16 -5.67
CA CYS A 31 1.35 0.75 -5.49
C CYS A 31 2.27 1.98 -5.47
N TYR A 32 2.88 2.27 -4.32
CA TYR A 32 3.78 3.43 -4.21
C TYR A 32 5.14 3.20 -4.85
N TYR A 33 5.49 1.97 -5.26
CA TYR A 33 6.71 1.74 -6.06
C TYR A 33 6.51 2.14 -7.54
N CYS A 34 5.51 1.54 -8.20
CA CYS A 34 5.24 1.77 -9.64
C CYS A 34 4.22 2.88 -9.93
N LEU A 35 3.68 3.50 -8.88
CA LEU A 35 2.69 4.59 -8.91
C LEU A 35 1.34 4.25 -9.56
N LYS A 36 1.01 2.96 -9.69
CA LYS A 36 -0.29 2.54 -10.27
C LYS A 36 -1.38 2.47 -9.22
N GLN A 37 -2.54 2.99 -9.58
CA GLN A 37 -3.83 2.78 -8.91
C GLN A 37 -4.60 1.67 -9.62
N PHE A 38 -5.31 0.85 -8.86
CA PHE A 38 -6.05 -0.29 -9.39
C PHE A 38 -7.10 -0.82 -8.41
N SER A 39 -8.07 -1.59 -8.91
CA SER A 39 -9.05 -2.24 -8.03
C SER A 39 -8.37 -3.31 -7.18
N SER A 40 -8.71 -3.36 -5.89
CA SER A 40 -8.24 -4.39 -4.94
C SER A 40 -8.44 -5.83 -5.45
N ASN A 41 -9.49 -6.07 -6.25
CA ASN A 41 -9.80 -7.37 -6.85
C ASN A 41 -8.76 -7.87 -7.86
N GLN A 42 -7.82 -7.03 -8.29
CA GLN A 42 -6.71 -7.45 -9.17
C GLN A 42 -5.54 -8.09 -8.41
N ILE A 43 -5.58 -8.09 -7.07
CA ILE A 43 -4.52 -8.69 -6.25
C ILE A 43 -4.75 -10.20 -6.17
N GLU A 44 -3.91 -10.95 -6.88
CA GLU A 44 -3.96 -12.42 -6.92
C GLU A 44 -2.90 -13.05 -6.01
N GLU A 45 -1.78 -12.35 -5.78
CA GLU A 45 -0.62 -12.87 -5.06
C GLU A 45 -0.44 -12.19 -3.69
N TRP A 46 -0.09 -13.01 -2.70
CA TRP A 46 0.11 -12.61 -1.31
C TRP A 46 1.34 -13.30 -0.73
N TRP A 47 2.20 -12.54 -0.07
CA TRP A 47 3.34 -13.04 0.72
C TRP A 47 3.01 -13.10 2.21
N ASP A 48 3.97 -13.61 3.00
CA ASP A 48 3.86 -13.74 4.45
C ASP A 48 2.69 -14.63 4.89
N GLU A 49 2.79 -15.93 4.58
CA GLU A 49 1.82 -16.93 5.02
C GLU A 49 1.77 -17.04 6.55
N ASP A 50 0.55 -17.05 7.10
CA ASP A 50 0.32 -17.35 8.52
C ASP A 50 0.37 -18.86 8.81
N GLU A 51 0.06 -19.27 10.05
CA GLU A 51 0.04 -20.68 10.47
C GLU A 51 -0.95 -21.55 9.69
N ASN A 52 -1.90 -20.95 8.98
CA ASN A 52 -2.90 -21.62 8.15
C ASN A 52 -2.54 -21.60 6.66
N GLY A 53 -1.36 -21.09 6.29
CA GLY A 53 -0.93 -20.96 4.90
C GLY A 53 -1.62 -19.83 4.14
N ILE A 54 -2.16 -18.82 4.84
CA ILE A 54 -2.84 -17.68 4.23
C ILE A 54 -1.88 -16.49 4.16
N GLY A 55 -1.49 -16.06 2.96
CA GLY A 55 -0.64 -14.88 2.75
C GLY A 55 -1.29 -13.57 3.22
N GLN A 56 -0.52 -12.72 3.91
CA GLN A 56 -0.98 -11.50 4.59
C GLN A 56 -0.52 -10.18 3.94
N THR A 57 0.45 -10.22 3.04
CA THR A 57 1.03 -9.03 2.40
C THR A 57 0.74 -9.04 0.90
N ALA A 58 0.01 -8.04 0.39
CA ALA A 58 -0.39 -8.01 -1.01
C ALA A 58 0.78 -7.71 -1.95
N ILE A 59 0.81 -8.39 -3.10
CA ILE A 59 1.77 -8.13 -4.17
C ILE A 59 1.10 -7.33 -5.29
N CYS A 60 1.78 -6.25 -5.73
CA CYS A 60 1.28 -5.43 -6.82
C CYS A 60 1.20 -6.25 -8.13
N PRO A 61 0.02 -6.32 -8.79
CA PRO A 61 -0.16 -7.12 -10.00
C PRO A 61 0.58 -6.57 -11.24
N TYR A 62 1.11 -5.35 -11.14
CA TYR A 62 1.79 -4.69 -12.26
C TYR A 62 3.32 -4.73 -12.19
N CYS A 63 3.90 -4.79 -10.99
CA CYS A 63 5.35 -4.75 -10.81
C CYS A 63 5.90 -5.86 -9.91
N GLY A 64 5.05 -6.64 -9.24
CA GLY A 64 5.47 -7.79 -8.43
C GLY A 64 6.15 -7.43 -7.11
N ILE A 65 5.91 -6.22 -6.57
CA ILE A 65 6.48 -5.78 -5.29
C ILE A 65 5.35 -5.56 -4.27
N ASP A 66 5.66 -5.81 -3.00
CA ASP A 66 4.86 -5.68 -1.79
C ASP A 66 4.70 -4.22 -1.28
N SER A 67 4.54 -3.28 -2.20
CA SER A 67 4.39 -1.85 -1.90
C SER A 67 2.98 -1.35 -2.15
N VAL A 68 1.98 -2.10 -1.67
CA VAL A 68 0.55 -1.85 -1.90
C VAL A 68 -0.11 -1.23 -0.67
N ILE A 69 -0.89 -0.17 -0.87
CA ILE A 69 -1.75 0.48 0.14
C ILE A 69 -3.21 0.51 -0.33
N SER A 70 -4.15 0.59 0.61
CA SER A 70 -5.59 0.59 0.34
C SER A 70 -6.27 1.92 0.67
N ASP A 71 -7.35 2.21 -0.06
CA ASP A 71 -8.26 3.34 0.15
C ASP A 71 -8.93 3.35 1.54
N THR A 72 -8.97 2.20 2.21
CA THR A 72 -9.51 2.04 3.56
C THR A 72 -8.69 2.77 4.63
N VAL A 73 -7.45 3.15 4.31
CA VAL A 73 -6.55 3.86 5.23
C VAL A 73 -6.35 5.30 4.79
N VAL A 74 -6.29 5.55 3.48
CA VAL A 74 -5.85 6.82 2.90
C VAL A 74 -6.59 7.12 1.60
N ASP A 75 -6.75 8.39 1.26
CA ASP A 75 -7.18 8.75 -0.09
C ASP A 75 -6.03 8.52 -1.09
N ILE A 76 -6.20 7.54 -1.98
CA ILE A 76 -5.16 7.16 -2.92
C ILE A 76 -5.09 8.20 -4.04
N SER A 77 -4.01 8.97 -4.04
CA SER A 77 -3.70 9.95 -5.07
C SER A 77 -2.31 9.72 -5.64
N GLU A 78 -2.07 10.15 -6.88
CA GLU A 78 -0.74 10.12 -7.49
C GLU A 78 0.29 10.84 -6.62
N LYS A 79 -0.07 11.99 -6.05
CA LYS A 79 0.79 12.75 -5.13
C LYS A 79 1.18 11.90 -3.91
N LEU A 80 0.22 11.24 -3.28
CA LEU A 80 0.48 10.37 -2.14
C LEU A 80 1.46 9.26 -2.51
N LEU A 81 1.22 8.57 -3.62
CA LEU A 81 2.08 7.47 -4.07
C LEU A 81 3.51 7.95 -4.35
N VAL A 82 3.67 9.14 -4.94
CA VAL A 82 4.99 9.76 -5.15
C VAL A 82 5.65 10.07 -3.81
N ASP A 83 4.94 10.72 -2.88
CA ASP A 83 5.51 11.08 -1.57
C ASP A 83 5.97 9.83 -0.79
N MET A 84 5.18 8.76 -0.81
CA MET A 84 5.56 7.47 -0.22
C MET A 84 6.75 6.87 -0.97
N ARG A 85 6.76 6.87 -2.30
CA ARG A 85 7.92 6.35 -3.04
C ARG A 85 9.21 7.05 -2.63
N GLU A 86 9.20 8.38 -2.57
CA GLU A 86 10.35 9.16 -2.16
C GLU A 86 10.73 8.84 -0.71
N TYR A 87 9.77 8.70 0.21
CA TYR A 87 10.07 8.36 1.60
C TYR A 87 10.74 6.99 1.79
N TRP A 88 10.26 5.93 1.13
CA TRP A 88 10.75 4.56 1.34
C TRP A 88 11.84 4.12 0.36
N PHE A 89 11.92 4.71 -0.83
CA PHE A 89 12.84 4.28 -1.90
C PHE A 89 13.85 5.35 -2.35
N SER A 90 13.80 6.59 -1.85
CA SER A 90 14.92 7.50 -2.03
C SER A 90 16.07 7.11 -1.10
N ILE A 91 17.27 6.96 -1.67
CA ILE A 91 18.50 6.56 -0.99
C ILE A 91 19.36 7.81 -0.77
#